data_AF-A0A9P5HGN2-F1
#
_entry.id   AF-A0A9P5HGN2-F1
#
_cell.length_a   1.000
_cell.length_b   1.000
_cell.length_c   1.000
_cell.angle_alpha   90.00
_cell.angle_beta   90.00
_cell.angle_gamma   90.00
#
_symmetry.space_group_name_H-M   'P 1'
#
loop_
_entity.id
_entity.type
_entity.pdbx_description
1 polymer ?
#
loop_
_entity_poly.entity_id
_entity_poly.type
_entity_poly.pdbx_seq_one_letter_code
_entity_poly.pdbx_strand_id
1 'polypeptide(L)'
;MWSLPKLPCELPKATIPDFVDLKPLVEYFQSAFDDLQEEHFVKGAIWRDIFAMTGTTRTFYTSSSVAAAWQATASTHSPSKFVIAEKARVVRAGPSAWVEISFTFETSGAPATTDYGYISVVPEPDGKWRIWLMRTILEQLKFHPDVDILQPVNETLASPETVGVNGTNGIHHHPQENGATATHAGEADGERYFDCVIIGGGQAGLSVGGRLKALGVSYVILETHENVGDNWKTRYDSTKLHTVREFAHLPFDRTFPSTYREFLTKDDLASGYHNWANKYDIDVFRGITLHSAHDVADDMLQAGLASVTMMWYQLNITGKPMIIKMKSDSLPVRYTEDGLECANGDHIQADVVVFATGFVGNLRVVVQKLFGSDVASQVDDFWGLDDEGEVKGAFKPSGHPAFWYHGGAVGQARYMSRFIALQIKAKLLGTPLPLYSSTPSRNVPLGLK
;
A
#
# COMPACT_ATOMS: atom_id res chain seq x y z
N MET A 1 25.88 -4.81 -0.69
CA MET A 1 24.48 -5.23 -0.89
C MET A 1 24.08 -6.10 0.30
N TRP A 2 23.05 -5.71 1.05
CA TRP A 2 22.60 -6.46 2.22
C TRP A 2 21.53 -7.45 1.77
N SER A 3 21.73 -8.75 1.99
CA SER A 3 20.65 -9.75 1.88
C SER A 3 19.75 -9.64 3.11
N LEU A 4 18.52 -10.15 3.08
CA LEU A 4 17.60 -10.12 4.24
C LEU A 4 18.28 -10.55 5.57
N PRO A 5 19.13 -11.61 5.63
CA PRO A 5 19.86 -11.99 6.85
C PRO A 5 20.97 -11.02 7.31
N LYS A 6 21.28 -10.00 6.51
CA LYS A 6 22.37 -9.03 6.70
C LYS A 6 21.86 -7.60 6.88
N LEU A 7 20.55 -7.39 6.90
CA LEU A 7 19.99 -6.11 7.30
C LEU A 7 20.28 -5.91 8.80
N PRO A 8 20.78 -4.74 9.24
CA PRO A 8 21.17 -4.43 10.62
C PRO A 8 19.96 -4.10 11.47
N CYS A 9 18.99 -5.00 11.45
CA CYS A 9 17.78 -4.86 12.21
C CYS A 9 17.91 -5.75 13.45
N GLU A 10 18.25 -5.14 14.58
CA GLU A 10 18.28 -5.82 15.88
C GLU A 10 17.40 -5.08 16.88
N LEU A 11 16.72 -5.82 17.76
CA LEU A 11 16.03 -5.23 18.89
C LEU A 11 17.04 -4.57 19.84
N PRO A 12 16.69 -3.47 20.52
CA PRO A 12 17.61 -2.77 21.39
C PRO A 12 17.90 -3.62 22.63
N LYS A 13 19.15 -3.61 23.07
CA LYS A 13 19.56 -4.21 24.35
C LYS A 13 19.50 -3.14 25.44
N ALA A 14 18.28 -2.74 25.81
CA ALA A 14 18.04 -1.72 26.82
C ALA A 14 17.12 -2.24 27.93
N THR A 15 17.40 -1.85 29.17
CA THR A 15 16.56 -2.10 30.33
C THR A 15 15.97 -0.78 30.82
N ILE A 16 14.65 -0.72 30.91
CA ILE A 16 13.92 0.45 31.39
C ILE A 16 13.25 0.07 32.72
N PRO A 17 13.41 0.87 33.80
CA PRO A 17 12.74 0.61 35.08
C PRO A 17 11.22 0.51 34.93
N ASP A 18 10.54 -0.17 35.86
CA ASP A 18 9.07 -0.29 35.84
C ASP A 18 8.37 1.06 35.99
N PHE A 19 9.02 1.99 36.71
CA PHE A 19 8.57 3.35 36.87
C PHE A 19 9.61 4.29 36.28
N VAL A 20 9.25 4.91 35.16
CA VAL A 20 10.02 5.96 34.51
C VAL A 20 9.09 7.14 34.25
N ASP A 21 9.50 8.34 34.66
CA ASP A 21 8.76 9.55 34.29
C ASP A 21 9.03 9.86 32.82
N LEU A 22 7.99 9.69 31.99
CA LEU A 22 8.08 9.90 30.55
C LEU A 22 7.91 11.38 30.18
N LYS A 23 7.44 12.24 31.09
CA LYS A 23 7.17 13.64 30.78
C LYS A 23 8.42 14.41 30.34
N PRO A 24 9.57 14.35 31.06
CA PRO A 24 10.79 15.02 30.62
C PRO A 24 11.30 14.51 29.26
N LEU A 25 11.08 13.22 28.98
CA LEU A 25 11.48 12.59 27.72
C LEU A 25 10.63 13.12 26.54
N VAL A 26 9.33 13.24 26.75
CA VAL A 26 8.40 13.85 25.78
C VAL A 26 8.74 15.31 25.52
N GLU A 27 8.98 16.11 26.56
CA GLU A 27 9.35 17.53 26.44
C GLU A 27 10.68 17.72 25.68
N TYR A 28 11.66 16.85 25.93
CA TYR A 28 12.93 16.83 25.20
C TYR A 28 12.72 16.59 23.71
N PHE A 29 12.03 15.51 23.34
CA PHE A 29 11.83 15.19 21.92
C PHE A 29 10.89 16.15 21.21
N GLN A 30 9.90 16.71 21.91
CA GLN A 30 9.03 17.78 21.37
C GLN A 30 9.85 18.96 20.87
N SER A 31 10.94 19.30 21.59
CA SER A 31 11.85 20.39 21.22
C SER A 31 12.89 19.99 20.17
N ALA A 32 13.26 18.71 20.12
CA ALA A 32 14.29 18.21 19.21
C ALA A 32 13.80 17.99 17.77
N PHE A 33 12.48 17.82 17.54
CA PHE A 33 11.95 17.51 16.20
C PHE A 33 12.25 18.57 15.14
N ASP A 34 12.32 19.84 15.53
CA ASP A 34 12.63 20.92 14.60
C ASP A 34 14.06 20.84 14.04
N ASP A 35 14.97 20.11 14.72
CA ASP A 35 16.37 19.98 14.31
C ASP A 35 17.00 18.64 14.73
N LEU A 36 16.52 17.52 14.15
CA LEU A 36 17.09 16.20 14.40
C LEU A 36 18.48 16.05 13.76
N GLN A 37 19.49 16.16 14.62
CA GLN A 37 20.91 15.90 14.36
C GLN A 37 21.36 14.46 14.69
N GLU A 38 22.54 14.05 14.23
CA GLU A 38 23.09 12.70 14.43
C GLU A 38 23.11 12.26 15.91
N GLU A 39 23.39 13.19 16.84
CA GLU A 39 23.47 12.90 18.27
C GLU A 39 22.16 12.46 18.93
N HIS A 40 21.02 12.73 18.28
CA HIS A 40 19.69 12.29 18.72
C HIS A 40 19.44 10.80 18.43
N PHE A 41 20.27 10.16 17.61
CA PHE A 41 20.10 8.79 17.15
C PHE A 41 21.16 7.87 17.76
N VAL A 42 20.78 6.63 18.09
CA VAL A 42 21.78 5.59 18.40
C VAL A 42 22.60 5.27 17.15
N LYS A 43 23.84 4.80 17.31
CA LYS A 43 24.72 4.49 16.16
C LYS A 43 24.06 3.58 15.12
N GLY A 44 23.29 2.59 15.58
CA GLY A 44 22.54 1.64 14.74
C GLY A 44 21.10 2.05 14.44
N ALA A 45 20.77 3.35 14.49
CA ALA A 45 19.40 3.81 14.29
C ALA A 45 18.83 3.43 12.92
N ILE A 46 17.51 3.24 12.87
CA ILE A 46 16.78 2.90 11.67
C ILE A 46 15.70 3.96 11.46
N TRP A 47 15.63 4.53 10.27
CA TRP A 47 14.50 5.35 9.87
C TRP A 47 13.81 4.71 8.68
N ARG A 48 12.52 4.41 8.83
CA ARG A 48 11.67 3.97 7.74
C ARG A 48 10.68 5.08 7.39
N ASP A 49 10.82 5.66 6.21
CA ASP A 49 9.87 6.64 5.69
C ASP A 49 8.86 5.96 4.76
N ILE A 50 7.59 6.29 4.94
CA ILE A 50 6.46 5.83 4.11
C ILE A 50 5.87 7.09 3.46
N PHE A 51 6.50 7.52 2.36
CA PHE A 51 6.11 8.63 1.48
C PHE A 51 6.14 10.05 2.06
N ALA A 52 6.17 10.24 3.39
CA ALA A 52 6.06 11.56 4.01
C ALA A 52 7.22 12.50 3.65
N MET A 53 8.45 12.00 3.74
CA MET A 53 9.66 12.81 3.55
C MET A 53 10.45 12.45 2.29
N THR A 54 10.23 11.26 1.73
CA THR A 54 11.01 10.75 0.60
C THR A 54 10.21 10.54 -0.69
N GLY A 55 8.89 10.76 -0.63
CA GLY A 55 7.96 10.54 -1.75
C GLY A 55 7.84 9.09 -2.22
N THR A 56 8.48 8.16 -1.52
CA THR A 56 8.44 6.71 -1.75
C THR A 56 8.64 5.98 -0.42
N THR A 57 8.64 4.65 -0.40
CA THR A 57 9.07 3.91 0.80
C THR A 57 10.58 3.75 0.78
N ARG A 58 11.25 4.21 1.83
CA ARG A 58 12.72 4.11 2.01
C ARG A 58 13.05 3.65 3.42
N THR A 59 14.14 2.90 3.57
CA THR A 59 14.72 2.61 4.89
C THR A 59 16.19 3.03 4.93
N PHE A 60 16.53 3.85 5.93
CA PHE A 60 17.88 4.32 6.22
C PHE A 60 18.41 3.66 7.48
N TYR A 61 19.72 3.45 7.49
CA TYR A 61 20.41 2.71 8.54
C TYR A 61 21.62 3.50 9.02
N THR A 62 21.83 3.50 10.34
CA THR A 62 22.81 4.28 11.10
C THR A 62 22.40 5.73 11.37
N SER A 63 22.84 6.26 12.52
CA SER A 63 22.63 7.66 12.92
C SER A 63 23.04 8.65 11.83
N SER A 64 24.23 8.46 11.23
CA SER A 64 24.76 9.35 10.19
C SER A 64 23.92 9.36 8.90
N SER A 65 23.43 8.20 8.45
CA SER A 65 22.60 8.11 7.26
C SER A 65 21.22 8.72 7.51
N VAL A 66 20.64 8.42 8.67
CA VAL A 66 19.33 8.95 9.09
C VAL A 66 19.37 10.47 9.19
N ALA A 67 20.34 11.04 9.91
CA ALA A 67 20.45 12.50 10.06
C ALA A 67 20.69 13.22 8.73
N ALA A 68 21.59 12.70 7.89
CA ALA A 68 21.86 13.28 6.58
C ALA A 68 20.63 13.22 5.65
N ALA A 69 19.90 12.10 5.65
CA ALA A 69 18.66 11.97 4.88
C ALA A 69 17.56 12.90 5.42
N TRP A 70 17.40 12.99 6.74
CA TRP A 70 16.42 13.87 7.38
C TRP A 70 16.67 15.34 7.03
N GLN A 71 17.91 15.81 7.10
CA GLN A 71 18.27 17.19 6.72
C GLN A 71 18.01 17.46 5.23
N ALA A 72 18.39 16.53 4.36
CA ALA A 72 18.18 16.66 2.93
C ALA A 72 16.69 16.76 2.59
N THR A 73 15.86 15.89 3.16
CA THR A 73 14.42 15.92 2.92
C THR A 73 13.75 17.10 3.62
N ALA A 74 14.19 17.48 4.82
CA ALA A 74 13.67 18.67 5.52
C ALA A 74 13.89 19.95 4.71
N SER A 75 15.01 20.07 3.98
CA SER A 75 15.24 21.21 3.09
C SER A 75 14.25 21.29 1.92
N THR A 76 13.67 20.16 1.52
CA THR A 76 12.67 20.08 0.43
C THR A 76 11.25 20.26 0.96
N HIS A 77 10.94 19.65 2.10
CA HIS A 77 9.57 19.52 2.62
C HIS A 77 9.22 20.55 3.71
N SER A 78 10.22 21.16 4.34
CA SER A 78 10.05 22.10 5.47
C SER A 78 9.06 21.55 6.52
N PRO A 79 9.36 20.40 7.15
CA PRO A 79 8.50 19.80 8.14
C PRO A 79 8.40 20.70 9.37
N SER A 80 7.22 20.81 9.95
CA SER A 80 6.94 21.71 11.07
C SER A 80 5.71 21.27 11.86
N LYS A 81 5.39 22.03 12.92
CA LYS A 81 4.20 21.80 13.77
C LYS A 81 4.15 20.37 14.33
N PHE A 82 5.29 19.90 14.81
CA PHE A 82 5.36 18.62 15.51
C PHE A 82 4.50 18.65 16.76
N VAL A 83 3.64 17.66 16.94
CA VAL A 83 2.81 17.49 18.13
C VAL A 83 2.91 16.05 18.59
N ILE A 84 3.48 15.82 19.78
CA ILE A 84 3.50 14.50 20.40
C ILE A 84 2.10 14.14 20.90
N ALA A 85 1.64 12.92 20.61
CA ALA A 85 0.40 12.40 21.16
C ALA A 85 0.54 12.06 22.66
N GLU A 86 -0.52 12.23 23.42
CA GLU A 86 -0.51 12.25 24.91
C GLU A 86 0.01 10.97 25.61
N LYS A 87 0.22 9.85 24.90
CA LYS A 87 0.54 8.55 25.51
C LYS A 87 1.82 7.95 24.97
N ALA A 88 2.95 8.57 25.33
CA ALA A 88 4.22 7.84 25.34
C ALA A 88 4.08 6.58 26.21
N ARG A 89 4.65 5.45 25.78
CA ARG A 89 4.53 4.18 26.52
C ARG A 89 5.81 3.38 26.51
N VAL A 90 6.09 2.70 27.61
CA VAL A 90 7.15 1.69 27.66
C VAL A 90 6.67 0.43 26.96
N VAL A 91 7.45 -0.05 26.00
CA VAL A 91 7.26 -1.34 25.33
C VAL A 91 8.33 -2.30 25.82
N ARG A 92 7.92 -3.51 26.19
CA ARG A 92 8.80 -4.60 26.65
C ARG A 92 8.59 -5.82 25.77
N ALA A 93 9.66 -6.31 25.15
CA ALA A 93 9.65 -7.47 24.26
C ALA A 93 10.82 -8.40 24.62
N GLY A 94 10.56 -9.37 25.50
CA GLY A 94 11.60 -10.26 26.01
C GLY A 94 12.69 -9.48 26.76
N PRO A 95 13.99 -9.61 26.40
CA PRO A 95 15.08 -8.89 27.04
C PRO A 95 15.22 -7.43 26.57
N SER A 96 14.37 -6.98 25.63
CA SER A 96 14.45 -5.65 25.03
C SER A 96 13.35 -4.74 25.56
N ALA A 97 13.65 -3.46 25.74
CA ALA A 97 12.69 -2.42 26.10
C ALA A 97 13.00 -1.09 25.40
N TRP A 98 11.97 -0.31 25.09
CA TRP A 98 12.06 1.05 24.56
C TRP A 98 10.86 1.89 25.02
N VAL A 99 10.94 3.21 24.89
CA VAL A 99 9.76 4.08 24.98
C VAL A 99 9.32 4.40 23.56
N GLU A 100 8.04 4.17 23.27
CA GLU A 100 7.41 4.58 22.02
C GLU A 100 6.71 5.92 22.21
N ILE A 101 7.01 6.88 21.35
CA ILE A 101 6.43 8.22 21.33
C ILE A 101 5.89 8.46 19.92
N SER A 102 4.58 8.68 19.81
CA SER A 102 3.94 9.04 18.53
C SER A 102 3.79 10.54 18.41
N PHE A 103 3.82 11.04 17.18
CA PHE A 103 3.69 12.45 16.87
C PHE A 103 3.00 12.67 15.52
N THR A 104 2.44 13.84 15.32
CA THR A 104 1.98 14.35 14.02
C THR A 104 2.84 15.53 13.61
N PHE A 105 2.94 15.78 12.31
CA PHE A 105 3.60 16.97 11.76
C PHE A 105 2.96 17.36 10.43
N GLU A 106 3.33 18.53 9.93
CA GLU A 106 2.92 19.01 8.60
C GLU A 106 4.16 19.29 7.75
N THR A 107 4.08 19.03 6.45
CA THR A 107 5.04 19.57 5.48
C THR A 107 4.42 20.72 4.69
N SER A 108 5.25 21.71 4.33
CA SER A 108 4.83 22.88 3.56
C SER A 108 5.42 22.93 2.14
N GLY A 109 6.18 21.89 1.75
CA GLY A 109 6.61 21.67 0.37
C GLY A 109 5.44 21.48 -0.59
N ALA A 110 5.73 21.24 -1.87
CA ALA A 110 4.72 20.95 -2.89
C ALA A 110 4.69 19.45 -3.20
N PRO A 111 3.61 18.71 -2.85
CA PRO A 111 2.38 19.16 -2.20
C PRO A 111 2.55 19.29 -0.69
N ALA A 112 1.72 20.12 -0.05
CA ALA A 112 1.71 20.26 1.40
C ALA A 112 0.94 19.08 2.02
N THR A 113 1.44 18.51 3.11
CA THR A 113 0.91 17.26 3.68
C THR A 113 0.67 17.38 5.19
N THR A 114 -0.22 16.51 5.69
CA THR A 114 -0.25 16.16 7.12
C THR A 114 0.26 14.74 7.27
N ASP A 115 1.05 14.52 8.30
CA ASP A 115 1.84 13.31 8.44
C ASP A 115 1.81 12.80 9.88
N TYR A 116 2.03 11.50 10.01
CA TYR A 116 2.13 10.81 11.28
C TYR A 116 3.51 10.19 11.42
N GLY A 117 4.00 10.09 12.65
CA GLY A 117 5.23 9.39 12.94
C GLY A 117 5.25 8.80 14.33
N TYR A 118 6.25 7.95 14.55
CA TYR A 118 6.61 7.53 15.89
C TYR A 118 8.12 7.28 15.98
N ILE A 119 8.65 7.52 17.17
CA ILE A 119 10.02 7.18 17.55
C ILE A 119 9.99 6.13 18.65
N SER A 120 10.91 5.17 18.56
CA SER A 120 11.28 4.27 19.64
C SER A 120 12.61 4.73 20.20
N VAL A 121 12.62 5.14 21.47
CA VAL A 121 13.79 5.72 22.13
C VAL A 121 14.28 4.83 23.25
N VAL A 122 15.60 4.81 23.44
CA VAL A 122 16.29 3.94 24.39
C VAL A 122 17.29 4.75 25.23
N PRO A 123 17.54 4.37 26.49
CA PRO A 123 18.61 4.96 27.28
C PRO A 123 19.96 4.40 26.82
N GLU A 124 20.95 5.28 26.69
CA GLU A 124 22.33 4.93 26.35
C GLU A 124 23.26 5.01 27.57
N PRO A 125 24.45 4.37 27.53
CA PRO A 125 25.38 4.32 28.68
C PRO A 125 25.84 5.69 29.21
N ASP A 126 25.75 6.74 28.40
CA ASP A 126 26.06 8.12 28.79
C ASP A 126 24.91 8.84 29.51
N GLY A 127 23.83 8.12 29.80
CA GLY A 127 22.65 8.64 30.49
C GLY A 127 21.67 9.41 29.60
N LYS A 128 21.96 9.55 28.30
CA LYS A 128 21.07 10.22 27.34
C LYS A 128 20.08 9.23 26.73
N TRP A 129 18.91 9.74 26.33
CA TRP A 129 17.94 8.99 25.54
C TRP A 129 18.11 9.31 24.06
N ARG A 130 18.11 8.27 23.23
CA ARG A 130 18.31 8.40 21.78
C ARG A 130 17.30 7.58 20.99
N ILE A 131 17.00 8.04 19.79
CA ILE A 131 16.13 7.36 18.83
C ILE A 131 16.86 6.13 18.28
N TRP A 132 16.27 4.96 18.54
CA TRP A 132 16.68 3.71 17.92
C TRP A 132 15.92 3.46 16.62
N LEU A 133 14.62 3.74 16.59
CA LEU A 133 13.80 3.59 15.41
C LEU A 133 12.93 4.83 15.21
N MET A 134 12.87 5.33 13.98
CA MET A 134 11.96 6.37 13.56
C MET A 134 11.09 5.86 12.41
N ARG A 135 9.80 6.22 12.42
CA ARG A 135 8.92 6.05 11.28
C ARG A 135 8.16 7.34 11.00
N THR A 136 8.02 7.67 9.73
CA THR A 136 7.22 8.78 9.21
C THR A 136 6.30 8.25 8.11
N ILE A 137 5.06 8.72 8.08
CA ILE A 137 3.98 8.16 7.26
C ILE A 137 3.13 9.31 6.73
N LEU A 138 2.95 9.34 5.41
CA LEU A 138 2.02 10.26 4.77
C LEU A 138 0.59 9.92 5.16
N GLU A 139 -0.14 10.87 5.77
CA GLU A 139 -1.56 10.68 6.08
C GLU A 139 -2.46 11.30 5.01
N GLN A 140 -2.27 12.58 4.68
CA GLN A 140 -3.16 13.32 3.77
C GLN A 140 -2.41 14.38 2.96
N LEU A 141 -2.98 14.74 1.80
CA LEU A 141 -2.67 16.00 1.14
C LEU A 141 -3.50 17.12 1.80
N LYS A 142 -2.85 18.22 2.17
CA LYS A 142 -3.55 19.38 2.74
C LYS A 142 -4.45 20.03 1.69
N PHE A 143 -5.56 20.61 2.15
CA PHE A 143 -6.52 21.34 1.32
C PHE A 143 -7.28 20.46 0.30
N HIS A 144 -7.25 19.14 0.48
CA HIS A 144 -8.00 18.17 -0.31
C HIS A 144 -8.91 17.32 0.58
N PRO A 145 -9.92 16.64 -0.01
CA PRO A 145 -10.72 15.67 0.72
C PRO A 145 -9.86 14.61 1.42
N ASP A 146 -10.39 14.05 2.51
CA ASP A 146 -9.72 12.98 3.25
C ASP A 146 -9.80 11.67 2.44
N VAL A 147 -8.64 11.08 2.14
CA VAL A 147 -8.53 9.85 1.34
C VAL A 147 -9.23 8.65 2.00
N ASP A 148 -9.47 8.68 3.30
CA ASP A 148 -10.08 7.61 4.09
C ASP A 148 -11.52 7.90 4.52
N ILE A 149 -12.13 8.96 3.99
CA ILE A 149 -13.54 9.29 4.25
C ILE A 149 -14.30 9.39 2.92
N LEU A 150 -15.22 8.45 2.72
CA LEU A 150 -16.21 8.50 1.63
C LEU A 150 -17.59 8.26 2.21
N GLN A 151 -18.56 9.11 1.85
CA GLN A 151 -19.94 8.95 2.29
C GLN A 151 -20.65 7.89 1.44
N PRO A 152 -21.44 6.98 2.04
CA PRO A 152 -22.28 6.06 1.29
C PRO A 152 -23.30 6.82 0.43
N VAL A 153 -23.75 6.22 -0.68
CA VAL A 153 -24.84 6.81 -1.46
C VAL A 153 -26.16 6.78 -0.68
N ASN A 154 -26.87 7.91 -0.63
CA ASN A 154 -28.20 7.99 -0.03
C ASN A 154 -29.26 7.59 -1.06
N GLU A 155 -29.87 6.40 -0.90
CA GLU A 155 -30.93 5.91 -1.80
C GLU A 155 -32.13 6.87 -1.90
N THR A 156 -32.43 7.65 -0.85
CA THR A 156 -33.57 8.60 -0.81
C THR A 156 -33.35 9.92 -1.54
N LEU A 157 -32.11 10.27 -1.89
CA LEU A 157 -31.77 11.46 -2.68
C LEU A 157 -31.35 11.12 -4.12
N ALA A 158 -31.42 9.84 -4.50
CA ALA A 158 -31.23 9.38 -5.87
C ALA A 158 -32.48 9.70 -6.70
N SER A 159 -32.68 10.98 -7.03
CA SER A 159 -33.49 11.32 -8.19
C SER A 159 -32.70 10.88 -9.45
N PRO A 160 -33.38 10.54 -10.56
CA PRO A 160 -32.70 10.25 -11.83
C PRO A 160 -31.77 11.39 -12.29
N GLU A 161 -31.96 12.61 -11.76
CA GLU A 161 -31.22 13.82 -12.09
C GLU A 161 -30.08 14.15 -11.11
N THR A 162 -29.94 13.44 -9.98
CA THR A 162 -28.92 13.68 -8.93
C THR A 162 -27.85 12.60 -8.82
N VAL A 163 -27.78 11.68 -9.79
CA VAL A 163 -26.61 10.80 -10.00
C VAL A 163 -25.43 11.66 -10.47
N GLY A 164 -24.79 12.35 -9.53
CA GLY A 164 -23.71 13.30 -9.84
C GLY A 164 -23.14 14.09 -8.65
N VAL A 165 -23.67 13.94 -7.44
CA VAL A 165 -23.26 14.81 -6.31
C VAL A 165 -22.07 14.26 -5.49
N ASN A 166 -21.58 13.05 -5.77
CA ASN A 166 -20.21 12.64 -5.36
C ASN A 166 -19.33 12.48 -6.60
N GLY A 167 -19.29 13.54 -7.42
CA GLY A 167 -18.76 13.54 -8.77
C GLY A 167 -17.35 12.98 -8.90
N THR A 168 -17.19 12.01 -9.78
CA THR A 168 -16.32 12.09 -10.96
C THR A 168 -16.49 10.81 -11.80
N ASN A 169 -17.50 10.77 -12.68
CA ASN A 169 -17.70 9.65 -13.62
C ASN A 169 -17.41 10.08 -15.07
N GLY A 170 -16.26 10.75 -15.27
CA GLY A 170 -15.58 10.88 -16.56
C GLY A 170 -16.27 11.73 -17.63
N ILE A 171 -16.21 13.06 -17.50
CA ILE A 171 -16.05 14.03 -18.62
C ILE A 171 -15.26 15.22 -18.04
N HIS A 172 -13.96 15.36 -18.35
CA HIS A 172 -13.25 16.60 -18.06
C HIS A 172 -13.25 17.51 -19.29
N HIS A 173 -13.73 18.74 -19.05
CA HIS A 173 -13.59 19.92 -19.89
C HIS A 173 -12.10 20.21 -20.18
N HIS A 174 -11.85 20.71 -21.40
CA HIS A 174 -10.59 21.33 -21.82
C HIS A 174 -10.05 22.33 -20.77
N PRO A 175 -8.73 22.56 -20.67
CA PRO A 175 -8.11 23.36 -19.59
C PRO A 175 -8.41 24.89 -19.60
N GLN A 176 -9.45 25.36 -20.29
CA GLN A 176 -9.72 26.80 -20.42
C GLN A 176 -10.96 27.32 -19.69
N GLU A 177 -11.77 26.49 -19.03
CA GLU A 177 -12.99 26.99 -18.36
C GLU A 177 -13.03 26.66 -16.87
N ASN A 178 -12.59 27.65 -16.08
CA ASN A 178 -12.92 27.72 -14.66
C ASN A 178 -14.41 28.04 -14.50
N GLY A 179 -15.19 27.05 -14.08
CA GLY A 179 -16.45 27.30 -13.37
C GLY A 179 -17.68 26.58 -13.92
N ALA A 180 -18.33 25.86 -13.00
CA ALA A 180 -19.76 25.60 -12.92
C ALA A 180 -20.51 24.98 -14.13
N THR A 181 -21.24 23.91 -13.80
CA THR A 181 -22.39 23.33 -14.54
C THR A 181 -22.10 22.62 -15.86
N ALA A 182 -22.06 21.28 -15.81
CA ALA A 182 -22.35 20.43 -16.97
C ALA A 182 -23.49 19.47 -16.61
N THR A 183 -24.69 19.80 -17.11
CA THR A 183 -25.88 18.95 -17.13
C THR A 183 -25.75 17.89 -18.22
N HIS A 184 -26.01 16.62 -17.91
CA HIS A 184 -26.09 15.56 -18.92
C HIS A 184 -27.39 15.63 -19.72
N ALA A 185 -27.28 15.85 -21.03
CA ALA A 185 -28.27 15.38 -22.01
C ALA A 185 -27.62 15.19 -23.38
N GLY A 186 -27.50 13.94 -23.83
CA GLY A 186 -27.30 13.57 -25.24
C GLY A 186 -25.85 13.36 -25.69
N GLU A 187 -25.47 12.08 -25.90
CA GLU A 187 -24.93 11.53 -27.15
C GLU A 187 -24.16 10.22 -26.88
N ALA A 188 -24.70 9.14 -27.43
CA ALA A 188 -24.08 7.83 -27.49
C ALA A 188 -23.14 7.77 -28.71
N ASP A 189 -21.99 8.45 -28.66
CA ASP A 189 -20.81 8.17 -29.49
C ASP A 189 -19.54 8.94 -29.03
N GLY A 190 -19.44 9.29 -27.75
CA GLY A 190 -18.33 10.09 -27.20
C GLY A 190 -17.23 9.25 -26.56
N GLU A 191 -15.97 9.59 -26.85
CA GLU A 191 -14.81 9.13 -26.09
C GLU A 191 -14.96 9.50 -24.60
N ARG A 192 -14.69 8.54 -23.70
CA ARG A 192 -14.71 8.77 -22.25
C ARG A 192 -13.28 8.91 -21.73
N TYR A 193 -13.04 9.98 -20.99
CA TYR A 193 -11.74 10.29 -20.40
C TYR A 193 -11.78 10.05 -18.88
N PHE A 194 -10.75 9.39 -18.37
CA PHE A 194 -10.56 9.12 -16.95
C PHE A 194 -9.13 9.50 -16.56
N ASP A 195 -8.94 10.05 -15.37
CA ASP A 195 -7.61 10.38 -14.85
C ASP A 195 -6.81 9.12 -14.48
N CYS A 196 -7.52 8.05 -14.09
CA CYS A 196 -6.94 6.77 -13.69
C CYS A 196 -7.71 5.56 -14.24
N VAL A 197 -6.99 4.62 -14.86
CA VAL A 197 -7.52 3.29 -15.20
C VAL A 197 -6.96 2.25 -14.24
N ILE A 198 -7.84 1.49 -13.58
CA ILE A 198 -7.47 0.40 -12.67
C ILE A 198 -7.83 -0.92 -13.34
N ILE A 199 -6.86 -1.83 -13.45
CA ILE A 199 -7.04 -3.13 -14.11
C ILE A 199 -7.16 -4.21 -13.03
N GLY A 200 -8.40 -4.66 -12.78
CA GLY A 200 -8.79 -5.66 -11.79
C GLY A 200 -9.73 -5.11 -10.71
N GLY A 201 -10.89 -5.74 -10.52
CA GLY A 201 -11.92 -5.38 -9.52
C GLY A 201 -11.87 -6.24 -8.25
N GLY A 202 -10.71 -6.80 -7.92
CA GLY A 202 -10.46 -7.46 -6.63
C GLY A 202 -10.22 -6.46 -5.48
N GLN A 203 -9.88 -6.96 -4.29
CA GLN A 203 -9.74 -6.14 -3.08
C GLN A 203 -8.81 -4.93 -3.23
N ALA A 204 -7.72 -5.07 -3.99
CA ALA A 204 -6.77 -3.99 -4.21
C ALA A 204 -7.34 -2.87 -5.09
N GLY A 205 -8.16 -3.20 -6.08
CA GLY A 205 -8.66 -2.27 -7.09
C GLY A 205 -9.86 -1.53 -6.57
N LEU A 206 -10.74 -2.25 -5.88
CA LEU A 206 -11.80 -1.65 -5.08
C LEU A 206 -11.21 -0.67 -4.05
N SER A 207 -10.12 -1.05 -3.36
CA SER A 207 -9.51 -0.16 -2.36
C SER A 207 -8.90 1.11 -2.97
N VAL A 208 -8.22 1.01 -4.13
CA VAL A 208 -7.71 2.18 -4.85
C VAL A 208 -8.85 3.03 -5.40
N GLY A 209 -9.80 2.42 -6.11
CA GLY A 209 -10.92 3.13 -6.74
C GLY A 209 -11.78 3.90 -5.73
N GLY A 210 -12.11 3.28 -4.60
CA GLY A 210 -12.82 3.99 -3.53
C GLY A 210 -12.07 5.21 -3.02
N ARG A 211 -10.75 5.09 -2.81
CA ARG A 211 -9.92 6.21 -2.34
C ARG A 211 -9.68 7.28 -3.38
N LEU A 212 -9.61 6.92 -4.67
CA LEU A 212 -9.64 7.89 -5.77
C LEU A 212 -10.97 8.65 -5.80
N LYS A 213 -12.11 7.94 -5.62
CA LYS A 213 -13.43 8.56 -5.48
C LYS A 213 -13.48 9.54 -4.30
N ALA A 214 -12.94 9.13 -3.13
CA ALA A 214 -12.85 10.00 -1.95
C ALA A 214 -12.07 11.29 -2.25
N LEU A 215 -11.02 11.22 -3.05
CA LEU A 215 -10.19 12.36 -3.48
C LEU A 215 -10.76 13.14 -4.68
N GLY A 216 -11.93 12.77 -5.20
CA GLY A 216 -12.55 13.36 -6.39
C GLY A 216 -11.69 13.23 -7.64
N VAL A 217 -11.02 12.08 -7.82
CA VAL A 217 -10.26 11.73 -9.02
C VAL A 217 -11.14 10.87 -9.92
N SER A 218 -11.24 11.21 -11.21
CA SER A 218 -12.01 10.38 -12.14
C SER A 218 -11.27 9.08 -12.43
N TYR A 219 -11.98 7.95 -12.32
CA TYR A 219 -11.36 6.64 -12.52
C TYR A 219 -12.34 5.63 -13.11
N VAL A 220 -11.79 4.53 -13.63
CA VAL A 220 -12.56 3.35 -13.99
C VAL A 220 -11.83 2.09 -13.57
N ILE A 221 -12.54 1.13 -12.98
CA ILE A 221 -12.05 -0.22 -12.72
C ILE A 221 -12.49 -1.15 -13.85
N LEU A 222 -11.55 -1.79 -14.52
CA LEU A 222 -11.80 -2.83 -15.51
C LEU A 222 -11.76 -4.20 -14.83
N GLU A 223 -12.90 -4.89 -14.78
CA GLU A 223 -13.06 -6.23 -14.19
C GLU A 223 -13.50 -7.22 -15.26
N THR A 224 -12.78 -8.34 -15.34
CA THR A 224 -13.03 -9.40 -16.32
C THR A 224 -14.24 -10.25 -15.95
N HIS A 225 -14.54 -10.42 -14.66
CA HIS A 225 -15.71 -11.15 -14.22
C HIS A 225 -17.00 -10.33 -14.39
N GLU A 226 -18.13 -11.03 -14.52
CA GLU A 226 -19.45 -10.42 -14.67
C GLU A 226 -19.90 -9.64 -13.43
N ASN A 227 -19.47 -10.08 -12.23
CA ASN A 227 -19.77 -9.40 -10.98
C ASN A 227 -18.53 -9.17 -10.12
N VAL A 228 -18.55 -8.05 -9.40
CA VAL A 228 -17.57 -7.77 -8.33
C VAL A 228 -17.59 -8.92 -7.32
N GLY A 229 -16.41 -9.43 -6.97
CA GLY A 229 -16.25 -10.53 -6.02
C GLY A 229 -16.29 -11.93 -6.63
N ASP A 230 -16.61 -12.09 -7.91
CA ASP A 230 -16.64 -13.42 -8.55
C ASP A 230 -15.25 -14.08 -8.60
N ASN A 231 -14.16 -13.30 -8.54
CA ASN A 231 -12.79 -13.80 -8.36
C ASN A 231 -12.59 -14.64 -7.08
N TRP A 232 -13.46 -14.46 -6.08
CA TRP A 232 -13.57 -15.30 -4.89
C TRP A 232 -14.56 -16.45 -5.09
N LYS A 233 -15.70 -16.22 -5.75
CA LYS A 233 -16.70 -17.29 -5.97
C LYS A 233 -16.14 -18.48 -6.76
N THR A 234 -15.20 -18.25 -7.67
CA THR A 234 -14.55 -19.30 -8.47
C THR A 234 -13.56 -20.16 -7.68
N ARG A 235 -13.34 -19.88 -6.39
CA ARG A 235 -12.50 -20.71 -5.51
C ARG A 235 -13.23 -21.98 -5.08
N TYR A 236 -12.46 -23.00 -4.69
CA TYR A 236 -12.99 -24.28 -4.21
C TYR A 236 -13.87 -24.09 -2.95
N ASP A 237 -14.89 -24.92 -2.78
CA ASP A 237 -15.95 -24.73 -1.77
C ASP A 237 -15.45 -24.61 -0.33
N SER A 238 -14.36 -25.30 0.02
CA SER A 238 -13.77 -25.24 1.36
C SER A 238 -12.92 -23.98 1.62
N THR A 239 -12.83 -23.05 0.66
CA THR A 239 -12.02 -21.82 0.79
C THR A 239 -12.53 -20.95 1.93
N LYS A 240 -11.62 -20.67 2.87
CA LYS A 240 -11.77 -19.69 3.95
C LYS A 240 -10.49 -18.88 4.09
N LEU A 241 -10.59 -17.64 4.54
CA LEU A 241 -9.41 -16.89 4.98
C LEU A 241 -8.81 -17.54 6.22
N HIS A 242 -7.48 -17.63 6.24
CA HIS A 242 -6.70 -18.00 7.43
C HIS A 242 -6.42 -16.79 8.34
N THR A 243 -6.63 -15.57 7.83
CA THR A 243 -6.65 -14.34 8.61
C THR A 243 -8.05 -14.06 9.14
N VAL A 244 -8.15 -13.55 10.37
CA VAL A 244 -9.43 -13.13 10.95
C VAL A 244 -10.03 -11.95 10.16
N ARG A 245 -11.36 -11.85 10.19
CA ARG A 245 -12.21 -10.87 9.50
C ARG A 245 -11.74 -9.42 9.65
N GLU A 246 -11.16 -9.06 10.79
CA GLU A 246 -10.66 -7.71 11.12
C GLU A 246 -9.56 -7.25 10.14
N PHE A 247 -8.84 -8.19 9.52
CA PHE A 247 -7.84 -7.92 8.48
C PHE A 247 -8.42 -7.93 7.06
N ALA A 248 -9.72 -8.16 6.88
CA ALA A 248 -10.35 -8.35 5.58
C ALA A 248 -11.21 -7.17 5.10
N HIS A 249 -11.42 -6.12 5.89
CA HIS A 249 -12.22 -4.98 5.40
C HIS A 249 -11.52 -4.23 4.27
N LEU A 250 -12.31 -3.64 3.38
CA LEU A 250 -11.90 -2.60 2.43
C LEU A 250 -11.83 -1.23 3.16
N PRO A 251 -11.38 -0.15 2.49
CA PRO A 251 -11.38 1.19 3.08
C PRO A 251 -12.76 1.66 3.55
N PHE A 252 -12.76 2.73 4.37
CA PHE A 252 -13.93 3.37 4.98
C PHE A 252 -14.52 2.55 6.14
N ASP A 253 -15.72 2.00 5.99
CA ASP A 253 -16.40 1.26 7.04
C ASP A 253 -16.03 -0.24 7.07
N ARG A 254 -16.47 -0.93 8.12
CA ARG A 254 -16.36 -2.38 8.22
C ARG A 254 -17.19 -3.07 7.12
N THR A 255 -16.52 -3.51 6.05
CA THR A 255 -17.10 -4.36 5.00
C THR A 255 -17.75 -5.63 5.56
N PHE A 256 -17.19 -6.15 6.65
CA PHE A 256 -17.63 -7.38 7.30
C PHE A 256 -17.99 -7.06 8.76
N PRO A 257 -19.23 -6.64 9.05
CA PRO A 257 -19.65 -6.36 10.42
C PRO A 257 -19.61 -7.61 11.32
N SER A 258 -19.86 -7.43 12.62
CA SER A 258 -19.78 -8.49 13.64
C SER A 258 -20.69 -9.70 13.37
N THR A 259 -21.70 -9.53 12.49
CA THR A 259 -22.62 -10.59 12.03
C THR A 259 -21.96 -11.63 11.11
N TYR A 260 -20.86 -11.28 10.43
CA TYR A 260 -20.08 -12.25 9.67
C TYR A 260 -19.27 -13.15 10.62
N ARG A 261 -18.94 -14.35 10.18
CA ARG A 261 -18.04 -15.25 10.90
C ARG A 261 -16.62 -14.68 11.02
N GLU A 262 -15.85 -15.19 11.98
CA GLU A 262 -14.45 -14.77 12.20
C GLU A 262 -13.54 -15.08 11.01
N PHE A 263 -13.66 -16.28 10.43
CA PHE A 263 -12.90 -16.71 9.25
C PHE A 263 -13.80 -16.76 8.02
N LEU A 264 -13.74 -15.70 7.20
CA LEU A 264 -14.63 -15.48 6.06
C LEU A 264 -14.49 -16.59 5.00
N THR A 265 -15.62 -17.07 4.47
CA THR A 265 -15.63 -17.96 3.30
C THR A 265 -15.42 -17.18 2.00
N LYS A 266 -15.23 -17.89 0.89
CA LYS A 266 -15.23 -17.29 -0.45
C LYS A 266 -16.53 -16.51 -0.77
N ASP A 267 -17.67 -17.02 -0.30
CA ASP A 267 -18.97 -16.40 -0.58
C ASP A 267 -19.22 -15.19 0.30
N ASP A 268 -18.72 -15.22 1.55
CA ASP A 268 -18.73 -14.05 2.43
C ASP A 268 -17.94 -12.91 1.77
N LEU A 269 -16.72 -13.18 1.28
CA LEU A 269 -15.86 -12.20 0.59
C LEU A 269 -16.52 -11.62 -0.65
N ALA A 270 -17.04 -12.48 -1.53
CA ALA A 270 -17.71 -12.04 -2.75
C ALA A 270 -18.89 -11.11 -2.45
N SER A 271 -19.74 -11.50 -1.48
CA SER A 271 -20.91 -10.71 -1.07
C SER A 271 -20.51 -9.39 -0.43
N GLY A 272 -19.51 -9.40 0.46
CA GLY A 272 -19.02 -8.18 1.12
C GLY A 272 -18.43 -7.17 0.14
N TYR A 273 -17.68 -7.63 -0.86
CA TYR A 273 -17.08 -6.74 -1.88
C TYR A 273 -18.15 -6.18 -2.82
N HIS A 274 -19.10 -7.01 -3.25
CA HIS A 274 -20.25 -6.54 -4.02
C HIS A 274 -21.06 -5.47 -3.26
N ASN A 275 -21.40 -5.74 -2.00
CA ASN A 275 -22.17 -4.80 -1.18
C ASN A 275 -21.40 -3.50 -0.91
N TRP A 276 -20.09 -3.58 -0.69
CA TRP A 276 -19.25 -2.40 -0.50
C TRP A 276 -19.17 -1.56 -1.78
N ALA A 277 -19.00 -2.20 -2.94
CA ALA A 277 -18.97 -1.51 -4.22
C ALA A 277 -20.30 -0.78 -4.50
N ASN A 278 -21.45 -1.41 -4.21
CA ASN A 278 -22.76 -0.78 -4.35
C ASN A 278 -22.95 0.36 -3.34
N LYS A 279 -22.57 0.16 -2.07
CA LYS A 279 -22.72 1.14 -0.98
C LYS A 279 -22.01 2.47 -1.29
N TYR A 280 -20.87 2.41 -1.97
CA TYR A 280 -20.07 3.59 -2.33
C TYR A 280 -20.16 3.95 -3.82
N ASP A 281 -21.00 3.24 -4.58
CA ASP A 281 -21.23 3.45 -6.01
C ASP A 281 -19.92 3.44 -6.82
N ILE A 282 -19.13 2.39 -6.66
CA ILE A 282 -17.79 2.29 -7.26
C ILE A 282 -17.88 1.98 -8.76
N ASP A 283 -17.12 2.73 -9.57
CA ASP A 283 -17.13 2.65 -11.03
C ASP A 283 -16.39 1.42 -11.55
N VAL A 284 -17.14 0.32 -11.75
CA VAL A 284 -16.60 -0.95 -12.26
C VAL A 284 -17.23 -1.31 -13.60
N PHE A 285 -16.39 -1.39 -14.62
CA PHE A 285 -16.70 -1.93 -15.94
C PHE A 285 -16.45 -3.43 -15.91
N ARG A 286 -17.55 -4.20 -15.88
CA ARG A 286 -17.57 -5.65 -15.64
C ARG A 286 -17.63 -6.42 -16.95
N GLY A 287 -17.20 -7.68 -16.93
CA GLY A 287 -17.17 -8.55 -18.11
C GLY A 287 -16.18 -8.09 -19.19
N ILE A 288 -15.21 -7.24 -18.84
CA ILE A 288 -14.26 -6.64 -19.78
C ILE A 288 -12.85 -7.15 -19.48
N THR A 289 -12.23 -7.76 -20.48
CA THR A 289 -10.82 -8.16 -20.45
C THR A 289 -9.99 -7.19 -21.27
N LEU A 290 -8.98 -6.59 -20.64
CA LEU A 290 -7.99 -5.81 -21.37
C LEU A 290 -7.04 -6.77 -22.10
N HIS A 291 -7.06 -6.72 -23.43
CA HIS A 291 -6.19 -7.57 -24.27
C HIS A 291 -4.86 -6.89 -24.64
N SER A 292 -4.89 -5.57 -24.81
CA SER A 292 -3.74 -4.74 -25.15
C SER A 292 -4.04 -3.29 -24.78
N ALA A 293 -3.01 -2.54 -24.42
CA ALA A 293 -3.05 -1.11 -24.26
C ALA A 293 -1.76 -0.54 -24.88
N HIS A 294 -1.88 0.54 -25.65
CA HIS A 294 -0.71 1.21 -26.20
C HIS A 294 -0.33 2.33 -25.25
N ASP A 295 0.92 2.33 -24.80
CA ASP A 295 1.50 3.52 -24.18
C ASP A 295 1.76 4.52 -25.29
N VAL A 296 1.03 5.63 -25.24
CA VAL A 296 1.25 6.76 -26.13
C VAL A 296 1.75 7.87 -25.23
N ALA A 297 2.87 7.67 -24.53
CA ALA A 297 3.33 8.56 -23.47
C ALA A 297 3.28 10.06 -23.85
N ASP A 298 3.50 10.41 -25.12
CA ASP A 298 3.33 11.78 -25.64
C ASP A 298 1.84 12.20 -25.84
N ASP A 299 0.97 11.34 -26.39
CA ASP A 299 -0.47 11.66 -26.53
C ASP A 299 -1.23 11.54 -25.19
N MET A 300 -0.78 10.70 -24.25
CA MET A 300 -1.39 10.52 -22.92
C MET A 300 -1.11 11.72 -22.01
N LEU A 301 0.08 12.34 -22.13
CA LEU A 301 0.39 13.62 -21.49
C LEU A 301 -0.37 14.79 -22.16
N GLN A 302 -0.60 14.74 -23.48
CA GLN A 302 -1.42 15.75 -24.19
C GLN A 302 -2.94 15.58 -23.98
N ALA A 303 -3.43 14.36 -23.72
CA ALA A 303 -4.83 14.01 -23.49
C ALA A 303 -5.26 14.01 -22.00
N GLY A 304 -4.37 14.37 -21.07
CA GLY A 304 -4.70 14.56 -19.66
C GLY A 304 -4.82 13.28 -18.80
N LEU A 305 -4.37 12.12 -19.29
CA LEU A 305 -4.37 10.86 -18.53
C LEU A 305 -3.18 10.80 -17.55
N ALA A 306 -3.44 10.63 -16.25
CA ALA A 306 -2.38 10.69 -15.23
C ALA A 306 -1.85 9.33 -14.75
N SER A 307 -2.63 8.23 -14.85
CA SER A 307 -2.20 6.94 -14.28
C SER A 307 -2.91 5.68 -14.79
N VAL A 308 -2.18 4.56 -14.81
CA VAL A 308 -2.68 3.19 -14.95
C VAL A 308 -2.21 2.35 -13.74
N THR A 309 -3.13 1.63 -13.10
CA THR A 309 -2.84 0.73 -11.97
C THR A 309 -3.14 -0.71 -12.36
N MET A 310 -2.13 -1.59 -12.31
CA MET A 310 -2.29 -3.02 -12.62
C MET A 310 -2.48 -3.89 -11.39
N MET A 311 -3.38 -4.89 -11.51
CA MET A 311 -3.59 -5.91 -10.48
C MET A 311 -3.50 -7.35 -10.98
N TRP A 312 -3.32 -8.25 -10.02
CA TRP A 312 -3.03 -9.66 -10.25
C TRP A 312 -4.26 -10.54 -10.57
N TYR A 313 -4.04 -11.57 -11.39
CA TYR A 313 -4.99 -12.61 -11.81
C TYR A 313 -4.53 -14.01 -11.34
N GLN A 314 -5.44 -14.85 -10.86
CA GLN A 314 -5.17 -16.26 -10.55
C GLN A 314 -5.92 -17.23 -11.46
N LEU A 315 -5.23 -18.32 -11.79
CA LEU A 315 -5.72 -19.50 -12.51
C LEU A 315 -7.02 -20.07 -11.90
N ASN A 316 -8.07 -20.18 -12.71
CA ASN A 316 -9.29 -20.91 -12.39
C ASN A 316 -9.02 -22.42 -12.48
N ILE A 317 -9.21 -23.16 -11.38
CA ILE A 317 -9.37 -24.62 -11.45
C ILE A 317 -10.88 -24.87 -11.37
N THR A 318 -11.54 -24.91 -12.53
CA THR A 318 -12.92 -25.36 -12.63
C THR A 318 -12.96 -26.88 -12.70
N GLY A 319 -13.50 -27.53 -11.68
CA GLY A 319 -13.72 -28.97 -11.63
C GLY A 319 -14.54 -29.39 -10.41
N LYS A 320 -15.23 -30.54 -10.52
CA LYS A 320 -16.06 -31.19 -9.47
C LYS A 320 -15.44 -31.12 -8.06
N PRO A 321 -16.25 -31.19 -6.97
CA PRO A 321 -15.74 -31.12 -5.60
C PRO A 321 -14.68 -32.19 -5.37
N MET A 322 -13.41 -31.77 -5.39
CA MET A 322 -12.28 -32.60 -4.98
C MET A 322 -11.98 -32.30 -3.51
N ILE A 323 -11.92 -33.35 -2.70
CA ILE A 323 -11.44 -33.24 -1.31
C ILE A 323 -9.92 -33.02 -1.39
N ILE A 324 -9.49 -31.76 -1.39
CA ILE A 324 -8.06 -31.41 -1.33
C ILE A 324 -7.61 -31.57 0.14
N LYS A 325 -6.77 -32.57 0.40
CA LYS A 325 -6.10 -32.74 1.70
C LYS A 325 -4.80 -31.92 1.71
N MET A 326 -4.65 -31.03 2.66
CA MET A 326 -3.44 -30.20 2.80
C MET A 326 -2.51 -30.81 3.86
N LYS A 327 -1.27 -31.13 3.48
CA LYS A 327 -0.18 -31.49 4.40
C LYS A 327 0.82 -30.34 4.47
N SER A 328 1.09 -29.81 5.65
CA SER A 328 1.92 -28.59 5.85
C SER A 328 2.92 -28.70 7.00
N ASP A 329 2.86 -29.79 7.76
CA ASP A 329 3.72 -30.10 8.90
C ASP A 329 5.04 -30.77 8.49
N SER A 330 5.21 -31.12 7.22
CA SER A 330 6.41 -31.76 6.70
C SER A 330 6.64 -31.45 5.22
N LEU A 331 7.91 -31.31 4.83
CA LEU A 331 8.30 -31.06 3.44
C LEU A 331 8.33 -32.36 2.64
N PRO A 332 7.93 -32.36 1.36
CA PRO A 332 8.21 -33.47 0.47
C PRO A 332 9.72 -33.63 0.26
N VAL A 333 10.24 -34.86 0.39
CA VAL A 333 11.68 -35.15 0.22
C VAL A 333 11.96 -36.12 -0.92
N ARG A 334 11.01 -36.97 -1.30
CA ARG A 334 11.22 -37.96 -2.36
C ARG A 334 9.90 -38.41 -3.00
N TYR A 335 9.94 -38.72 -4.30
CA TYR A 335 8.87 -39.46 -4.97
C TYR A 335 9.03 -40.97 -4.73
N THR A 336 7.92 -41.67 -4.56
CA THR A 336 7.86 -43.14 -4.53
C THR A 336 7.14 -43.66 -5.77
N GLU A 337 7.09 -44.97 -5.92
CA GLU A 337 6.37 -45.62 -7.03
C GLU A 337 4.85 -45.33 -7.00
N ASP A 338 4.31 -45.08 -5.81
CA ASP A 338 2.88 -44.92 -5.51
C ASP A 338 2.52 -43.58 -4.85
N GLY A 339 3.45 -42.62 -4.78
CA GLY A 339 3.21 -41.39 -4.04
C GLY A 339 4.45 -40.54 -3.71
N LEU A 340 4.44 -39.97 -2.51
CA LEU A 340 5.42 -38.98 -2.06
C LEU A 340 5.77 -39.16 -0.58
N GLU A 341 7.08 -39.22 -0.28
CA GLU A 341 7.64 -39.32 1.06
C GLU A 341 7.99 -37.93 1.61
N CYS A 342 7.66 -37.71 2.89
CA CYS A 342 7.88 -36.45 3.60
C CYS A 342 9.07 -36.55 4.57
N ALA A 343 9.65 -35.41 4.93
CA ALA A 343 10.84 -35.33 5.80
C ALA A 343 10.64 -35.96 7.20
N ASN A 344 9.39 -36.07 7.66
CA ASN A 344 9.04 -36.71 8.93
C ASN A 344 8.82 -38.24 8.80
N GLY A 345 9.06 -38.82 7.63
CA GLY A 345 8.84 -40.24 7.33
C GLY A 345 7.42 -40.58 6.85
N ASP A 346 6.51 -39.60 6.79
CA ASP A 346 5.15 -39.86 6.30
C ASP A 346 5.14 -40.14 4.81
N HIS A 347 4.28 -41.07 4.41
CA HIS A 347 4.03 -41.39 3.02
C HIS A 347 2.63 -40.93 2.60
N ILE A 348 2.56 -40.12 1.55
CA ILE A 348 1.31 -39.71 0.90
C ILE A 348 1.16 -40.51 -0.39
N GLN A 349 0.25 -41.47 -0.40
CA GLN A 349 -0.13 -42.18 -1.62
C GLN A 349 -0.80 -41.19 -2.60
N ALA A 350 -0.34 -41.17 -3.85
CA ALA A 350 -0.87 -40.29 -4.88
C ALA A 350 -0.67 -40.91 -6.27
N ASP A 351 -1.76 -41.04 -7.03
CA ASP A 351 -1.71 -41.49 -8.43
C ASP A 351 -1.17 -40.41 -9.38
N VAL A 352 -1.29 -39.13 -9.00
CA VAL A 352 -0.80 -37.97 -9.75
C VAL A 352 -0.27 -36.90 -8.78
N VAL A 353 0.97 -36.45 -8.99
CA VAL A 353 1.54 -35.30 -8.28
C VAL A 353 1.55 -34.09 -9.21
N VAL A 354 0.78 -33.06 -8.87
CA VAL A 354 0.71 -31.80 -9.64
C VAL A 354 1.57 -30.73 -8.98
N PHE A 355 2.65 -30.31 -9.64
CA PHE A 355 3.43 -29.15 -9.22
C PHE A 355 2.73 -27.85 -9.61
N ALA A 356 2.14 -27.16 -8.63
CA ALA A 356 1.53 -25.85 -8.82
C ALA A 356 2.57 -24.70 -8.82
N THR A 357 3.63 -24.83 -9.63
CA THR A 357 4.72 -23.83 -9.73
C THR A 357 4.39 -22.65 -10.64
N GLY A 358 3.18 -22.60 -11.20
CA GLY A 358 2.74 -21.55 -12.13
C GLY A 358 2.59 -20.15 -11.54
N PHE A 359 3.08 -19.90 -10.32
CA PHE A 359 3.02 -18.58 -9.70
C PHE A 359 4.13 -17.69 -10.28
N VAL A 360 3.80 -16.96 -11.35
CA VAL A 360 4.61 -15.83 -11.81
C VAL A 360 4.25 -14.62 -10.94
N GLY A 361 5.00 -14.42 -9.86
CA GLY A 361 4.75 -13.40 -8.85
C GLY A 361 5.11 -11.96 -9.26
N ASN A 362 5.57 -11.74 -10.50
CA ASN A 362 6.04 -10.45 -10.97
C ASN A 362 5.08 -9.88 -12.04
N LEU A 363 4.38 -8.79 -11.70
CA LEU A 363 3.44 -8.09 -12.59
C LEU A 363 4.11 -7.48 -13.83
N ARG A 364 5.43 -7.31 -13.85
CA ARG A 364 6.18 -6.86 -15.03
C ARG A 364 5.92 -7.74 -16.27
N VAL A 365 5.72 -9.04 -16.06
CA VAL A 365 5.38 -9.99 -17.14
C VAL A 365 3.99 -9.66 -17.72
N VAL A 366 3.06 -9.20 -16.89
CA VAL A 366 1.72 -8.77 -17.35
C VAL A 366 1.83 -7.43 -18.07
N VAL A 367 2.65 -6.50 -17.57
CA VAL A 367 2.93 -5.23 -18.27
C VAL A 367 3.47 -5.49 -19.67
N GLN A 368 4.45 -6.38 -19.81
CA GLN A 368 5.01 -6.72 -21.11
C GLN A 368 3.96 -7.28 -22.08
N LYS A 369 3.03 -8.11 -21.59
CA LYS A 369 1.95 -8.67 -22.41
C LYS A 369 0.95 -7.62 -22.88
N LEU A 370 0.60 -6.67 -22.01
CA LEU A 370 -0.45 -5.69 -22.28
C LEU A 370 0.09 -4.44 -23.00
N PHE A 371 1.27 -3.97 -22.62
CA PHE A 371 1.85 -2.69 -23.04
C PHE A 371 3.15 -2.82 -23.84
N GLY A 372 3.63 -4.04 -24.10
CA GLY A 372 4.84 -4.28 -24.86
C GLY A 372 6.14 -4.18 -24.05
N SER A 373 7.26 -4.50 -24.71
CA SER A 373 8.60 -4.53 -24.10
C SER A 373 9.07 -3.17 -23.61
N ASP A 374 8.68 -2.10 -24.31
CA ASP A 374 9.23 -0.77 -24.07
C ASP A 374 8.76 -0.22 -22.72
N VAL A 375 7.46 -0.33 -22.42
CA VAL A 375 6.89 0.01 -21.10
C VAL A 375 7.40 -0.94 -20.03
N ALA A 376 7.44 -2.24 -20.33
CA ALA A 376 7.95 -3.24 -19.39
C ALA A 376 9.42 -3.01 -19.03
N SER A 377 10.22 -2.39 -19.90
CA SER A 377 11.62 -2.07 -19.62
C SER A 377 11.78 -0.92 -18.62
N GLN A 378 10.79 -0.03 -18.51
CA GLN A 378 10.81 1.17 -17.66
C GLN A 378 10.32 0.91 -16.24
N VAL A 379 9.53 -0.14 -16.03
CA VAL A 379 8.97 -0.51 -14.72
C VAL A 379 9.87 -1.51 -13.99
N ASP A 380 9.95 -1.33 -12.67
CA ASP A 380 10.66 -2.20 -11.72
C ASP A 380 9.96 -3.56 -11.62
N ASP A 381 10.63 -4.52 -11.00
CA ASP A 381 10.00 -5.78 -10.66
C ASP A 381 8.94 -5.59 -9.56
N PHE A 382 7.86 -6.37 -9.64
CA PHE A 382 6.85 -6.43 -8.60
C PHE A 382 7.18 -7.55 -7.61
N TRP A 383 7.25 -7.18 -6.33
CA TRP A 383 7.76 -8.02 -5.23
C TRP A 383 9.26 -8.29 -5.27
N GLY A 384 9.75 -8.94 -4.22
CA GLY A 384 11.17 -8.98 -3.89
C GLY A 384 11.57 -7.75 -3.07
N LEU A 385 12.78 -7.81 -2.53
CA LEU A 385 13.35 -6.73 -1.73
C LEU A 385 14.47 -6.05 -2.49
N ASP A 386 14.50 -4.73 -2.44
CA ASP A 386 15.67 -3.95 -2.82
C ASP A 386 16.74 -4.00 -1.72
N ASP A 387 17.84 -3.29 -1.97
CA ASP A 387 19.00 -3.32 -1.09
C ASP A 387 18.76 -2.62 0.27
N GLU A 388 17.64 -1.91 0.42
CA GLU A 388 17.21 -1.28 1.67
C GLU A 388 16.23 -2.19 2.44
N GLY A 389 15.92 -3.37 1.90
CA GLY A 389 14.91 -4.26 2.47
C GLY A 389 13.48 -3.79 2.17
N GLU A 390 13.29 -2.87 1.22
CA GLU A 390 11.96 -2.40 0.81
C GLU A 390 11.44 -3.20 -0.37
N VAL A 391 10.11 -3.30 -0.46
CA VAL A 391 9.46 -4.04 -1.54
C VAL A 391 9.68 -3.32 -2.87
N LYS A 392 10.11 -4.06 -3.90
CA LYS A 392 10.25 -3.54 -5.27
C LYS A 392 8.92 -3.32 -5.96
N GLY A 393 8.84 -2.22 -6.70
CA GLY A 393 7.71 -1.79 -7.56
C GLY A 393 6.33 -1.61 -6.91
N ALA A 394 5.96 -2.38 -5.88
CA ALA A 394 4.63 -2.37 -5.30
C ALA A 394 4.35 -1.09 -4.50
N PHE A 395 3.17 -0.51 -4.71
CA PHE A 395 2.62 0.62 -3.95
C PHE A 395 3.34 1.97 -4.12
N LYS A 396 4.46 1.99 -4.86
CA LYS A 396 5.33 3.15 -5.07
C LYS A 396 5.48 3.43 -6.57
N PRO A 397 6.11 4.55 -6.99
CA PRO A 397 6.38 4.80 -8.39
C PRO A 397 7.16 3.63 -8.98
N SER A 398 6.63 3.01 -10.03
CA SER A 398 7.20 1.79 -10.60
C SER A 398 8.45 2.06 -11.46
N GLY A 399 8.76 3.33 -11.77
CA GLY A 399 9.79 3.73 -12.73
C GLY A 399 9.19 4.37 -13.98
N HIS A 400 8.00 3.93 -14.39
CA HIS A 400 7.20 4.63 -15.41
C HIS A 400 6.36 5.74 -14.76
N PRO A 401 6.31 6.96 -15.32
CA PRO A 401 5.69 8.12 -14.66
C PRO A 401 4.18 8.01 -14.45
N ALA A 402 3.50 7.18 -15.23
CA ALA A 402 2.05 6.99 -15.18
C ALA A 402 1.64 5.57 -14.76
N PHE A 403 2.51 4.81 -14.07
CA PHE A 403 2.24 3.40 -13.78
C PHE A 403 2.50 3.01 -12.33
N TRP A 404 1.53 2.32 -11.72
CA TRP A 404 1.62 1.78 -10.36
C TRP A 404 1.25 0.30 -10.31
N TYR A 405 1.96 -0.44 -9.46
CA TYR A 405 1.59 -1.81 -9.12
C TYR A 405 0.84 -1.89 -7.80
N HIS A 406 -0.20 -2.71 -7.77
CA HIS A 406 -0.92 -3.01 -6.55
C HIS A 406 -1.25 -4.51 -6.43
N GLY A 407 -1.18 -5.04 -5.20
CA GLY A 407 -1.59 -6.40 -4.88
C GLY A 407 -1.50 -6.70 -3.39
N GLY A 408 -1.26 -7.95 -3.03
CA GLY A 408 -1.11 -8.41 -1.65
C GLY A 408 -2.42 -8.89 -1.00
N ALA A 409 -2.30 -9.32 0.25
CA ALA A 409 -3.43 -9.74 1.07
C ALA A 409 -4.36 -8.55 1.38
N VAL A 410 -5.60 -8.82 1.79
CA VAL A 410 -6.64 -7.78 1.94
C VAL A 410 -6.20 -6.64 2.87
N GLY A 411 -5.64 -6.96 4.04
CA GLY A 411 -5.18 -5.93 4.99
C GLY A 411 -4.05 -5.05 4.42
N GLN A 412 -3.12 -5.65 3.67
CA GLN A 412 -2.07 -4.91 2.99
C GLN A 412 -2.63 -4.05 1.85
N ALA A 413 -3.57 -4.61 1.09
CA ALA A 413 -4.20 -3.91 -0.02
C ALA A 413 -5.02 -2.69 0.47
N ARG A 414 -5.76 -2.87 1.57
CA ARG A 414 -6.44 -1.78 2.27
C ARG A 414 -5.44 -0.78 2.83
N TYR A 415 -4.29 -1.16 3.36
CA TYR A 415 -3.36 -0.16 3.90
C TYR A 415 -2.68 0.64 2.78
N MET A 416 -2.15 -0.05 1.76
CA MET A 416 -1.27 0.55 0.76
C MET A 416 -1.99 1.35 -0.35
N SER A 417 -3.26 1.09 -0.61
CA SER A 417 -4.04 1.86 -1.60
C SER A 417 -4.14 3.35 -1.26
N ARG A 418 -3.94 3.74 0.00
CA ARG A 418 -3.90 5.14 0.47
C ARG A 418 -2.82 5.89 -0.28
N PHE A 419 -1.61 5.34 -0.22
CA PHE A 419 -0.43 5.97 -0.79
C PHE A 419 -0.52 6.03 -2.30
N ILE A 420 -1.08 5.02 -2.97
CA ILE A 420 -1.31 5.08 -4.42
C ILE A 420 -2.30 6.20 -4.77
N ALA A 421 -3.44 6.29 -4.07
CA ALA A 421 -4.44 7.33 -4.35
C ALA A 421 -3.87 8.74 -4.12
N LEU A 422 -3.11 8.95 -3.03
CA LEU A 422 -2.46 10.23 -2.73
C LEU A 422 -1.38 10.58 -3.77
N GLN A 423 -0.57 9.61 -4.22
CA GLN A 423 0.42 9.83 -5.29
C GLN A 423 -0.23 10.26 -6.61
N ILE A 424 -1.30 9.56 -7.00
CA ILE A 424 -2.05 9.88 -8.23
C ILE A 424 -2.66 11.28 -8.11
N LYS A 425 -3.31 11.59 -6.98
CA LYS A 425 -3.87 12.93 -6.74
C LYS A 425 -2.82 14.02 -6.78
N ALA A 426 -1.69 13.83 -6.09
CA ALA A 426 -0.56 14.77 -6.09
C ALA A 426 -0.04 15.04 -7.51
N LYS A 427 0.10 13.98 -8.32
CA LYS A 427 0.51 14.10 -9.73
C LYS A 427 -0.50 14.89 -10.56
N LEU A 428 -1.80 14.61 -10.41
CA LEU A 428 -2.89 15.33 -11.10
C LEU A 428 -2.94 16.82 -10.76
N LEU A 429 -2.52 17.19 -9.55
CA LEU A 429 -2.42 18.58 -9.12
C LEU A 429 -1.19 19.31 -9.68
N GLY A 430 -0.31 18.62 -10.43
CA GLY A 430 0.95 19.17 -10.93
C GLY A 430 2.03 19.28 -9.86
N THR A 431 1.81 18.73 -8.66
CA THR A 431 2.74 18.73 -7.53
C THR A 431 2.96 17.29 -7.05
N PRO A 432 3.63 16.43 -7.85
CA PRO A 432 3.92 15.06 -7.42
C PRO A 432 4.81 15.05 -6.18
N LEU A 433 4.70 14.00 -5.36
CA LEU A 433 5.56 13.85 -4.18
C LEU A 433 7.05 13.84 -4.60
N PRO A 434 7.88 14.77 -4.08
CA PRO A 434 9.31 14.81 -4.38
C PRO A 434 9.99 13.49 -4.03
N LEU A 435 10.65 12.87 -5.01
CA LEU A 435 11.38 11.61 -4.81
C LEU A 435 12.79 11.89 -4.29
N TYR A 436 13.08 11.43 -3.08
CA TYR A 436 14.44 11.38 -2.57
C TYR A 436 15.06 10.02 -2.92
N SER A 437 16.16 10.02 -3.67
CA SER A 437 16.82 8.80 -4.20
C SER A 437 18.21 8.54 -3.59
N SER A 438 18.79 9.50 -2.87
CA SER A 438 20.12 9.36 -2.27
C SER A 438 20.12 8.35 -1.10
N THR A 439 21.25 7.68 -0.90
CA THR A 439 21.48 6.80 0.28
C THR A 439 22.78 7.25 0.97
N PRO A 440 22.72 8.29 1.83
CA PRO A 440 23.91 8.82 2.50
C PRO A 440 24.61 7.77 3.36
N SER A 441 25.93 7.83 3.44
CA SER A 441 26.74 7.01 4.38
C SER A 441 26.54 5.48 4.28
N ARG A 442 26.07 4.98 3.12
CA ARG A 442 25.78 3.56 2.86
C ARG A 442 26.97 2.60 3.09
N ASN A 443 28.20 3.14 3.08
CA ASN A 443 29.44 2.38 3.18
C ASN A 443 30.03 2.33 4.60
N VAL A 444 29.37 2.87 5.63
CA VAL A 444 29.87 2.73 7.01
C VAL A 444 29.74 1.26 7.40
N PRO A 445 30.86 0.52 7.62
CA PRO A 445 30.77 -0.84 8.09
C PRO A 445 30.10 -0.81 9.45
N LEU A 446 28.95 -1.46 9.56
CA LEU A 446 28.41 -1.81 10.86
C LEU A 446 29.45 -2.73 11.48
N GLY A 447 30.22 -2.22 12.43
CA GLY A 447 31.16 -3.01 13.23
C GLY A 447 30.43 -3.99 14.16
N LEU A 448 29.45 -4.72 13.63
CA LEU A 448 28.72 -5.78 14.30
C LEU A 448 29.50 -7.08 14.00
N LYS A 449 30.28 -7.49 15.00
CA LYS A 449 30.85 -8.84 15.08
C LYS A 449 29.83 -9.79 15.70
#